data_AF-A0A377Z4E6-F1
#
_entry.id   AF-A0A377Z4E6-F1
#
_cell.length_a   1.000
_cell.length_b   1.000
_cell.length_c   1.000
_cell.angle_alpha   90.00
_cell.angle_beta   90.00
_cell.angle_gamma   90.00
#
_symmetry.space_group_name_H-M   'P 1'
#
loop_
_entity.id
_entity.type
_entity.pdbx_description
1 polymer ?
#
loop_
_entity_poly.entity_id
_entity_poly.type
_entity_poly.pdbx_seq_one_letter_code
_entity_poly.pdbx_strand_id
1 'polypeptide(L)' 'MADTALKSANVEVVAYSSPAHGTSFSNEAILVISGDSGAVRQAVISARESAKPYWRRWAPNRKRSPSYI' A
#
# COMPACT_ATOMS: atom_id res chain seq x y z
N MET A 1 -1.83 2.31 -5.57
CA MET A 1 -1.27 2.12 -4.22
C MET A 1 0.19 2.56 -4.17
N ALA A 2 1.12 1.83 -4.78
CA ALA A 2 2.56 2.15 -4.72
C ALA A 2 2.92 3.57 -5.21
N ASP A 3 2.46 3.96 -6.41
CA ASP A 3 2.70 5.30 -6.97
C ASP A 3 2.19 6.43 -6.06
N THR A 4 0.97 6.27 -5.54
CA THR A 4 0.35 7.24 -4.63
C THR A 4 1.11 7.36 -3.32
N ALA A 5 1.65 6.26 -2.78
CA ALA A 5 2.46 6.29 -1.56
C ALA A 5 3.69 7.18 -1.75
N LEU A 6 4.45 6.96 -2.82
CA LEU A 6 5.70 7.68 -3.10
C LEU A 6 5.50 9.15 -3.43
N LYS A 7 4.37 9.51 -4.06
CA LYS A 7 4.06 10.90 -4.38
C LYS A 7 3.47 11.70 -3.21
N SER A 8 3.05 11.02 -2.14
CA SER A 8 2.31 11.66 -1.04
C SER A 8 3.19 12.17 0.09
N ALA A 9 4.39 11.61 0.26
CA ALA A 9 5.33 12.02 1.30
C ALA A 9 6.75 11.67 0.88
N ASN A 10 7.74 12.35 1.48
CA ASN A 10 9.14 12.04 1.26
C ASN A 10 9.51 10.75 2.00
N VAL A 11 9.55 9.63 1.29
CA VAL A 11 9.86 8.29 1.82
C VAL A 11 10.82 7.57 0.88
N GLU A 12 11.65 6.70 1.43
CA GLU A 12 12.62 5.89 0.69
C GLU A 12 12.05 4.51 0.38
N VAL A 13 12.36 3.98 -0.81
CA VAL A 13 11.98 2.62 -1.20
C VAL A 13 13.02 1.64 -0.71
N VAL A 14 12.59 0.69 0.13
CA VAL A 14 13.45 -0.40 0.63
C VAL A 14 13.38 -1.60 -0.30
N ALA A 15 12.18 -1.96 -0.75
CA ALA A 15 11.98 -3.09 -1.64
C ALA A 15 10.70 -2.93 -2.47
N TYR A 16 10.70 -3.52 -3.66
CA TYR A 16 9.52 -3.70 -4.48
C TYR A 16 9.48 -5.13 -5.01
N SER A 17 8.38 -5.84 -4.74
CA SER A 17 8.15 -7.21 -5.20
C SER A 17 6.95 -7.26 -6.14
N SER A 18 7.03 -8.15 -7.13
CA SER A 18 6.01 -8.38 -8.15
C SER A 18 5.83 -9.89 -8.38
N PRO A 19 4.78 -10.35 -9.09
CA PRO A 19 4.47 -11.77 -9.21
C PRO A 19 5.62 -12.67 -9.70
N ALA A 20 6.54 -12.14 -10.50
CA ALA A 20 7.71 -12.89 -10.99
C ALA A 20 9.02 -12.56 -10.24
N HIS A 21 9.00 -11.60 -9.31
CA HIS A 21 10.21 -11.11 -8.64
C HIS A 21 9.93 -10.83 -7.16
N GLY A 22 10.52 -11.62 -6.26
CA GLY A 22 10.45 -11.37 -4.82
C GLY A 22 9.13 -11.76 -4.14
N THR A 23 8.26 -12.49 -4.83
CA THR A 23 7.09 -13.19 -4.25
C THR A 23 7.12 -14.66 -4.64
N SER A 24 6.34 -15.49 -3.92
CA SER A 24 6.11 -16.91 -4.28
C SER A 24 5.04 -17.04 -5.35
N PHE A 25 5.22 -16.37 -6.48
CA PHE A 25 4.26 -16.30 -7.59
C PHE A 25 2.85 -15.86 -7.18
N SER A 26 2.75 -15.00 -6.16
CA SER A 26 1.48 -14.38 -5.76
C SER A 26 1.10 -13.28 -6.76
N ASN A 27 -0.21 -13.08 -6.97
CA ASN A 27 -0.72 -11.98 -7.78
C ASN A 27 -0.76 -10.67 -6.98
N GLU A 28 0.36 -10.32 -6.35
CA GLU A 28 0.51 -9.12 -5.52
C GLU A 28 1.69 -8.26 -6.01
N ALA A 29 1.53 -6.96 -5.87
CA ALA A 29 2.62 -6.00 -5.96
C ALA A 29 2.83 -5.38 -4.57
N ILE A 30 4.02 -5.55 -4.02
CA ILE A 30 4.35 -5.19 -2.64
C ILE A 30 5.40 -4.08 -2.68
N LEU A 31 5.10 -2.95 -2.05
CA LEU A 31 6.03 -1.85 -1.87
C LEU A 31 6.41 -1.73 -0.39
N VAL A 32 7.70 -1.76 -0.09
CA VAL A 32 8.24 -1.54 1.26
C VAL A 32 8.94 -0.19 1.29
N ILE A 33 8.52 0.67 2.22
CA ILE A 33 9.05 2.03 2.38
C ILE A 33 9.60 2.25 3.78
N SER A 34 10.58 3.14 3.88
CA SER A 34 11.18 3.62 5.14
C SER A 34 11.29 5.15 5.13
N GLY A 35 11.49 5.74 6.30
CA GLY A 35 11.65 7.19 6.47
C GLY A 35 11.08 7.67 7.80
N ASP A 36 10.85 8.97 7.90
CA ASP A 36 10.24 9.58 9.08
C ASP A 36 8.87 8.96 9.35
N SER A 37 8.60 8.60 10.61
CA SER A 37 7.37 7.89 10.99
C SER A 37 6.09 8.61 10.56
N GLY A 38 6.09 9.95 10.60
CA GLY A 38 5.00 10.79 10.08
C GLY A 38 4.81 10.66 8.57
N ALA A 39 5.91 10.73 7.81
CA ALA A 39 5.90 10.61 6.35
C ALA A 39 5.46 9.20 5.91
N VAL A 40 5.99 8.16 6.54
CA VAL A 40 5.61 6.77 6.28
C VAL A 40 4.12 6.55 6.57
N ARG A 41 3.62 7.07 7.70
CA ARG A 41 2.18 6.95 8.01
C ARG A 41 1.30 7.67 6.99
N GLN A 42 1.68 8.87 6.57
CA GLN A 42 0.96 9.60 5.52
C GLN A 42 0.95 8.86 4.19
N ALA A 43 2.08 8.27 3.80
CA ALA A 43 2.20 7.47 2.59
C ALA A 43 1.28 6.24 2.60
N VAL A 44 1.26 5.51 3.71
CA VAL A 44 0.40 4.33 3.89
C VAL A 44 -1.08 4.69 3.86
N ILE A 45 -1.48 5.78 4.54
CA ILE A 45 -2.88 6.24 4.56
C ILE A 45 -3.31 6.67 3.16
N SER A 46 -2.50 7.47 2.46
CA SER A 46 -2.80 7.97 1.11
C SER A 46 -2.96 6.82 0.11
N ALA A 47 -2.07 5.82 0.16
CA ALA A 47 -2.18 4.62 -0.65
C ALA A 47 -3.47 3.84 -0.35
N ARG A 48 -3.83 3.69 0.93
CA ARG A 48 -5.07 3.02 1.35
C ARG A 48 -6.31 3.74 0.83
N GLU A 49 -6.38 5.06 0.93
CA GLU A 49 -7.52 5.84 0.44
C GLU A 49 -7.69 5.69 -1.08
N SER A 50 -6.61 5.73 -1.85
CA SER A 50 -6.65 5.54 -3.31
C SER A 50 -7.20 4.18 -3.73
N ALA A 51 -7.00 3.14 -2.91
CA ALA A 51 -7.38 1.78 -3.23
C ALA A 51 -8.80 1.41 -2.80
N LYS A 52 -9.34 2.07 -1.76
CA LYS A 52 -10.70 1.83 -1.26
C LYS A 52 -11.78 1.79 -2.35
N PRO A 53 -11.87 2.74 -3.31
CA PRO A 53 -12.93 2.69 -4.32
C PRO A 53 -12.84 1.45 -5.22
N TYR A 54 -11.62 1.03 -5.58
CA TYR A 54 -11.40 -0.19 -6.37
C TYR A 54 -11.86 -1.43 -5.59
N TRP A 55 -11.45 -1.55 -4.33
CA TRP A 55 -11.83 -2.68 -3.48
C TRP A 55 -13.33 -2.71 -3.20
N ARG A 56 -13.97 -1.55 -3.00
CA ARG A 56 -15.43 -1.49 -2.80
C ARG A 56 -16.21 -1.97 -4.02
N ARG A 57 -15.71 -1.70 -5.23
CA ARG A 57 -16.31 -2.19 -6.47
C ARG A 57 -16.21 -3.71 -6.58
N TRP A 58 -15.06 -4.29 -6.23
CA TRP A 58 -14.78 -5.71 -6.43
C TRP A 58 -15.22 -6.61 -5.27
N ALA A 59 -15.20 -6.10 -4.03
CA ALA A 59 -15.50 -6.84 -2.81
C ALA A 59 -16.29 -5.95 -1.83
N PRO A 60 -17.57 -5.66 -2.14
CA PRO A 60 -18.39 -4.72 -1.37
C PRO A 60 -18.64 -5.14 0.08
N ASN A 61 -18.70 -6.45 0.35
CA ASN A 61 -19.01 -7.01 1.68
C ASN A 61 -17.77 -7.42 2.48
N ARG A 62 -16.58 -6.93 2.13
CA ARG A 62 -15.35 -7.29 2.82
C ARG A 62 -15.34 -6.74 4.25
N LYS A 63 -15.44 -7.63 5.25
CA LYS A 63 -15.30 -7.28 6.67
C LYS A 63 -13.89 -6.74 6.95
N ARG A 64 -13.81 -5.63 7.67
CA ARG A 64 -12.54 -5.08 8.20
C ARG A 64 -12.62 -5.06 9.72
N SER A 65 -11.59 -5.57 10.37
CA SER A 65 -11.35 -5.32 11.79
C SER A 65 -10.98 -3.85 12.01
N PRO A 66 -11.08 -3.32 13.25
CA PRO A 66 -10.69 -1.95 13.57
C PRO A 66 -9.27 -1.63 13.09
N SER A 67 -9.07 -0.46 12.48
CA SER A 67 -7.77 -0.03 11.96
C SER A 67 -6.88 0.49 13.07
N TYR A 68 -5.60 0.08 13.07
CA TYR A 68 -4.57 0.59 13.98
C TYR A 68 -3.63 1.64 13.32
N ILE A 69 -3.90 2.01 12.06
CA ILE A 69 -3.14 3.00 11.27
C ILE A 69 -4.06 4.12 10.78
#